data_AF-A0A1G1EDK9-F1
#
_entry.id   AF-A0A1G1EDK9-F1
#
_cell.length_a   1.000
_cell.length_b   1.000
_cell.length_c   1.000
_cell.angle_alpha   90.00
_cell.angle_beta   90.00
_cell.angle_gamma   90.00
#
_symmetry.space_group_name_H-M   'P 1'
#
loop_
_entity.id
_entity.type
_entity.pdbx_description
1 polymer ?
#
loop_
_entity_poly.entity_id
_entity_poly.type
_entity_poly.pdbx_seq_one_letter_code
_entity_poly.pdbx_strand_id
1 'polypeptide(L)'
;MESYLEEKLACFNALLDLTREQVSITKEEHINLKSLELILQQKEDRLARIKEIDHLLKRKGLSESSAINKEKTVPLVQIMKEMVSLEEVSYQSLFHSQLSLREELVDHHRKKGLRKLYINRVAQTAAPKFMEREI
;
A
#
# COMPACT_ATOMS: atom_id res chain seq x y z
N MET A 1 -15.61 35.34 5.20
CA MET A 1 -16.18 34.05 4.75
C MET A 1 -15.29 33.33 3.73
N GLU A 2 -14.59 34.02 2.82
CA GLU A 2 -13.79 33.36 1.76
C GLU A 2 -12.56 32.58 2.28
N SER A 3 -11.86 33.12 3.27
CA SER A 3 -10.64 32.53 3.84
C SER A 3 -10.79 31.10 4.39
N TYR A 4 -11.95 30.71 4.93
CA TYR A 4 -12.13 29.38 5.53
C TYR A 4 -12.39 28.28 4.49
N LEU A 5 -13.08 28.60 3.40
CA LEU A 5 -13.35 27.65 2.33
C LEU A 5 -12.10 27.38 1.49
N GLU A 6 -11.28 28.41 1.29
CA GLU A 6 -9.96 28.31 0.69
C GLU A 6 -9.01 27.45 1.55
N GLU A 7 -9.01 27.66 2.88
CA GLU A 7 -8.25 26.84 3.82
C GLU A 7 -8.70 25.36 3.76
N LYS A 8 -10.00 25.07 3.72
CA LYS A 8 -10.52 23.71 3.51
C LYS A 8 -10.05 23.10 2.19
N LEU A 9 -10.27 23.81 1.08
CA LEU A 9 -9.87 23.35 -0.24
C LEU A 9 -8.37 23.06 -0.30
N ALA A 10 -7.54 23.93 0.28
CA ALA A 10 -6.10 23.72 0.36
C ALA A 10 -5.73 22.46 1.16
N CYS A 11 -6.38 22.21 2.30
CA CYS A 11 -6.15 20.99 3.08
C CYS A 11 -6.54 19.72 2.31
N PHE A 12 -7.70 19.72 1.63
CA PHE A 12 -8.15 18.58 0.82
C PHE A 12 -7.28 18.35 -0.42
N ASN A 13 -6.84 19.41 -1.11
CA ASN A 13 -5.92 19.30 -2.24
C ASN A 13 -4.56 18.74 -1.81
N ALA A 14 -4.00 19.21 -0.68
CA ALA A 14 -2.75 18.66 -0.16
C ALA A 14 -2.88 17.16 0.17
N LEU A 15 -4.01 16.73 0.74
CA LEU A 15 -4.27 15.31 1.00
C LEU A 15 -4.43 14.52 -0.31
N LEU A 16 -5.08 15.10 -1.32
CA LEU A 16 -5.24 14.48 -2.64
C LEU A 16 -3.89 14.27 -3.32
N ASP A 17 -2.99 15.25 -3.26
CA ASP A 17 -1.66 15.15 -3.86
C ASP A 17 -0.82 14.04 -3.20
N LEU A 18 -0.83 13.96 -1.87
CA LEU A 18 -0.21 12.83 -1.14
C LEU A 18 -0.82 11.48 -1.53
N THR A 19 -2.13 11.45 -1.76
CA THR A 19 -2.83 10.23 -2.18
C THR A 19 -2.41 9.81 -3.60
N ARG A 20 -2.25 10.77 -4.53
CA ARG A 20 -1.76 10.52 -5.89
C ARG A 20 -0.32 10.03 -5.88
N GLU A 21 0.54 10.62 -5.04
CA GLU A 21 1.93 10.20 -4.87
C GLU A 21 2.01 8.75 -4.39
N GLN A 22 1.25 8.38 -3.34
CA GLN A 22 1.20 6.99 -2.87
C GLN A 22 0.70 6.04 -3.96
N VAL A 23 -0.35 6.41 -4.70
CA VAL A 23 -0.86 5.59 -5.81
C VAL A 23 0.23 5.35 -6.86
N SER A 24 1.03 6.37 -7.18
CA SER A 24 2.13 6.24 -8.15
C SER A 24 3.14 5.17 -7.73
N ILE A 25 3.48 5.11 -6.45
CA ILE A 25 4.40 4.10 -5.89
C ILE A 25 3.73 2.72 -5.88
N THR A 26 2.46 2.64 -5.48
CA THR A 26 1.75 1.34 -5.44
C THR A 26 1.49 0.74 -6.82
N LYS A 27 1.53 1.53 -7.89
CA LYS A 27 1.38 1.05 -9.27
C LYS A 27 2.66 0.49 -9.89
N GLU A 28 3.79 0.59 -9.19
CA GLU A 28 5.03 -0.03 -9.65
C GLU A 28 4.86 -1.55 -9.74
N GLU A 29 5.26 -2.15 -10.87
CA GLU A 29 5.11 -3.61 -11.12
C GLU A 29 5.82 -4.47 -10.06
N HIS A 30 6.85 -3.94 -9.41
CA HIS A 30 7.63 -4.62 -8.40
C HIS A 30 7.78 -3.75 -7.14
N ILE A 31 6.81 -3.82 -6.26
CA ILE A 31 6.91 -3.20 -4.93
C ILE A 31 7.97 -3.97 -4.13
N ASN A 32 9.14 -3.36 -3.94
CA ASN A 32 10.20 -3.88 -3.10
C ASN A 32 10.06 -3.39 -1.64
N LEU A 33 10.93 -3.86 -0.75
CA LEU A 33 10.89 -3.48 0.67
C LEU A 33 10.96 -1.96 0.91
N LYS A 34 11.81 -1.25 0.15
CA LYS A 34 11.94 0.21 0.26
C LYS A 34 10.67 0.93 -0.18
N SER A 35 10.02 0.45 -1.25
CA SER A 35 8.73 0.96 -1.69
C SER A 35 7.66 0.73 -0.60
N LEU A 36 7.63 -0.44 0.05
CA LEU A 36 6.71 -0.73 1.16
C LEU A 36 6.93 0.17 2.37
N GLU A 37 8.19 0.41 2.76
CA GLU A 37 8.54 1.34 3.85
C GLU A 37 8.06 2.76 3.55
N LEU A 38 8.28 3.24 2.32
CA LEU A 38 7.81 4.55 1.88
C LEU A 38 6.27 4.65 1.89
N ILE A 39 5.57 3.62 1.42
CA ILE A 39 4.11 3.56 1.44
C ILE A 39 3.58 3.61 2.88
N LEU A 40 4.22 2.89 3.81
CA LEU A 40 3.83 2.90 5.22
C LEU A 40 4.01 4.29 5.84
N GLN A 41 5.15 4.94 5.61
CA GLN A 41 5.40 6.29 6.08
C GLN A 41 4.37 7.29 5.52
N GLN A 42 4.11 7.25 4.21
CA GLN A 42 3.10 8.11 3.59
C GLN A 42 1.70 7.87 4.15
N LYS A 43 1.34 6.64 4.52
CA LYS A 43 0.06 6.35 5.17
C LYS A 43 -0.06 7.00 6.55
N GLU A 44 1.01 7.01 7.33
CA GLU A 44 1.03 7.69 8.63
C GLU A 44 0.82 9.20 8.48
N ASP A 45 1.54 9.82 7.53
CA ASP A 45 1.42 11.25 7.23
C ASP A 45 0.00 11.61 6.75
N ARG A 46 -0.58 10.78 5.88
CA ARG A 46 -1.95 10.98 5.39
C ARG A 46 -2.99 10.81 6.50
N LEU A 47 -2.82 9.85 7.40
CA LEU A 47 -3.69 9.68 8.55
C LEU A 47 -3.61 10.88 9.50
N ALA A 48 -2.42 11.44 9.71
CA ALA A 48 -2.26 12.69 10.46
C ALA A 48 -3.02 13.84 9.78
N ARG A 49 -2.89 13.97 8.46
CA ARG A 49 -3.57 15.02 7.68
C ARG A 49 -5.09 14.87 7.68
N ILE A 50 -5.61 13.65 7.62
CA ILE A 50 -7.05 13.37 7.76
C ILE A 50 -7.54 13.81 9.14
N LYS A 51 -6.80 13.52 10.22
CA LYS A 51 -7.14 13.97 11.57
C LYS A 51 -7.13 15.50 11.68
N GLU A 52 -6.19 16.18 11.04
CA GLU A 52 -6.17 17.65 10.99
C GLU A 52 -7.40 18.21 10.30
N ILE A 53 -7.80 17.63 9.17
CA ILE A 53 -9.04 18.01 8.45
C ILE A 53 -10.26 17.78 9.34
N ASP A 54 -10.37 16.62 9.99
CA ASP A 54 -11.45 16.31 10.92
C ASP A 54 -11.51 17.29 12.10
N HIS A 55 -10.35 17.63 12.68
CA HIS A 55 -10.25 18.66 13.72
C HIS A 55 -10.66 20.05 13.20
N LEU A 56 -10.27 20.43 11.99
CA LEU A 56 -10.64 21.70 11.37
C LEU A 56 -12.16 21.78 11.15
N LEU A 57 -12.78 20.69 10.71
CA LEU A 57 -14.23 20.56 10.55
C LEU A 57 -14.97 20.62 11.89
N LYS A 58 -14.41 20.04 12.96
CA LYS A 58 -15.01 20.01 14.32
C LYS A 58 -14.85 21.32 15.09
N ARG A 59 -13.68 21.97 15.02
CA ARG A 59 -13.34 23.20 15.79
C ARG A 59 -14.20 24.39 15.38
N LYS A 60 -14.61 24.45 14.12
CA LYS A 60 -15.47 25.51 13.58
C LYS A 60 -16.91 25.01 13.51
N GLY A 61 -17.45 24.61 14.68
CA GLY A 61 -18.73 23.92 14.86
C GLY A 61 -19.88 24.48 14.00
N LEU A 62 -20.96 23.70 13.87
CA LEU A 62 -22.21 23.87 13.10
C LEU A 62 -22.91 25.27 13.16
N SER A 63 -22.19 26.34 12.92
CA SER A 63 -22.60 27.71 12.65
C SER A 63 -21.69 28.14 11.50
N GLU A 64 -22.14 28.26 10.26
CA GLU A 64 -23.34 28.95 9.83
C GLU A 64 -23.97 28.18 8.67
N SER A 65 -25.23 27.78 8.87
CA SER A 65 -26.18 27.65 7.78
C SER A 65 -26.37 29.03 7.16
N SER A 66 -25.61 29.37 6.12
CA SER A 66 -25.94 30.49 5.25
C SER A 66 -25.39 30.21 3.85
N ALA A 67 -26.30 29.83 2.96
CA ALA A 67 -26.07 29.62 1.53
C ALA A 67 -24.89 28.71 1.19
N ILE A 68 -25.14 27.39 1.12
CA ILE A 68 -24.28 26.44 0.41
C ILE A 68 -24.12 26.98 -1.02
N ASN A 69 -23.00 27.67 -1.27
CA ASN A 69 -22.64 28.15 -2.58
C ASN A 69 -22.24 26.92 -3.40
N LYS A 70 -23.22 26.33 -4.10
CA LYS A 70 -23.10 25.06 -4.83
C LYS A 70 -21.84 25.01 -5.69
N GLU A 71 -21.42 26.15 -6.25
CA GLU A 71 -20.21 26.29 -7.07
C GLU A 71 -18.89 25.98 -6.33
N LYS A 72 -18.78 26.31 -5.04
CA LYS A 72 -17.53 26.08 -4.28
C LYS A 72 -17.54 24.78 -3.46
N THR A 73 -18.70 24.14 -3.27
CA THR A 73 -18.81 22.80 -2.66
C THR A 73 -18.60 21.65 -3.65
N VAL A 74 -18.88 21.87 -4.94
CA VAL A 74 -18.66 20.86 -5.99
C VAL A 74 -17.19 20.41 -6.08
N PRO A 75 -16.18 21.30 -6.03
CA PRO A 75 -14.78 20.90 -6.02
C PRO A 75 -14.38 20.02 -4.83
N LEU A 76 -14.87 20.32 -3.61
CA LEU A 76 -14.59 19.49 -2.43
C LEU A 76 -15.15 18.07 -2.59
N VAL A 77 -16.39 17.95 -3.07
CA VAL A 77 -17.01 16.64 -3.32
C VAL A 77 -16.27 15.86 -4.40
N GLN A 78 -15.80 16.54 -5.45
CA GLN A 78 -14.98 15.91 -6.50
C GLN A 78 -13.64 15.42 -5.97
N ILE A 79 -12.93 16.23 -5.19
CA ILE A 79 -11.67 15.84 -4.54
C ILE A 79 -11.88 14.61 -3.65
N MET A 80 -12.92 14.60 -2.82
CA MET A 80 -13.22 13.47 -1.96
C MET A 80 -13.54 12.19 -2.75
N LYS A 81 -14.31 12.30 -3.83
CA LYS A 81 -14.58 11.16 -4.73
C LYS A 81 -13.30 10.62 -5.36
N GLU A 82 -12.45 11.51 -5.85
CA GLU A 82 -11.16 11.14 -6.43
C GLU A 82 -10.27 10.43 -5.41
N MET A 83 -10.17 10.96 -4.19
CA MET A 83 -9.42 10.33 -3.10
C MET A 83 -9.91 8.92 -2.79
N VAL A 84 -11.23 8.69 -2.74
CA VAL A 84 -11.80 7.35 -2.50
C VAL A 84 -11.42 6.40 -3.63
N SER A 85 -11.58 6.82 -4.88
CA SER A 85 -11.19 5.99 -6.03
C SER A 85 -9.69 5.68 -6.06
N LEU A 86 -8.84 6.64 -5.69
CA LEU A 86 -7.40 6.44 -5.59
C LEU A 86 -7.04 5.45 -4.45
N GLU A 87 -7.73 5.50 -3.32
CA GLU A 87 -7.55 4.51 -2.25
C GLU A 87 -7.92 3.09 -2.69
N GLU A 88 -9.02 2.93 -3.42
CA GLU A 88 -9.42 1.63 -3.97
C GLU A 88 -8.36 1.07 -4.93
N VAL A 89 -7.81 1.92 -5.79
CA VAL A 89 -6.72 1.54 -6.70
C VAL A 89 -5.47 1.14 -5.91
N SER A 90 -5.05 1.94 -4.93
CA SER A 90 -3.87 1.63 -4.10
C SER A 90 -4.05 0.31 -3.35
N TYR A 91 -5.25 0.06 -2.80
CA TYR A 91 -5.57 -1.20 -2.12
C TYR A 91 -5.47 -2.40 -3.06
N GLN A 92 -6.05 -2.32 -4.26
CA GLN A 92 -5.98 -3.41 -5.24
C GLN A 92 -4.54 -3.72 -5.64
N SER A 93 -3.72 -2.69 -5.90
CA SER A 93 -2.31 -2.87 -6.27
C SER A 93 -1.48 -3.48 -5.14
N LEU A 94 -1.69 -3.05 -3.90
CA LEU A 94 -1.03 -3.62 -2.73
C LEU A 94 -1.44 -5.08 -2.50
N PHE A 95 -2.72 -5.39 -2.66
CA PHE A 95 -3.23 -6.75 -2.52
C PHE A 95 -2.62 -7.69 -3.57
N HIS A 96 -2.52 -7.26 -4.82
CA HIS A 96 -1.88 -8.02 -5.88
C HIS A 96 -0.39 -8.26 -5.58
N SER A 97 0.32 -7.22 -5.13
CA SER A 97 1.74 -7.31 -4.75
C SER A 97 1.96 -8.29 -3.60
N GLN A 98 1.06 -8.31 -2.60
CA GLN A 98 1.11 -9.26 -1.50
C GLN A 98 0.92 -10.72 -1.97
N LEU A 99 0.00 -10.95 -2.91
CA LEU A 99 -0.21 -12.27 -3.50
C LEU A 99 1.04 -12.75 -4.24
N SER A 100 1.65 -11.89 -5.06
CA SER A 100 2.89 -12.19 -5.78
C SER A 100 4.04 -12.54 -4.83
N LEU A 101 4.26 -11.74 -3.78
CA LEU A 101 5.27 -12.03 -2.76
C LEU A 101 5.04 -13.37 -2.05
N ARG A 102 3.77 -13.73 -1.80
CA ARG A 102 3.41 -15.02 -1.19
C ARG A 102 3.73 -16.19 -2.12
N GLU A 103 3.44 -16.05 -3.41
CA GLU A 103 3.77 -17.06 -4.42
C GLU A 103 5.29 -17.25 -4.54
N GLU A 104 6.05 -16.16 -4.60
CA GLU A 104 7.52 -16.20 -4.64
C GLU A 104 8.11 -16.91 -3.40
N LEU A 105 7.56 -16.63 -2.22
CA LEU A 105 7.99 -17.27 -0.98
C LEU A 105 7.73 -18.78 -0.99
N VAL A 106 6.54 -19.20 -1.43
CA VAL A 106 6.18 -20.62 -1.58
C VAL A 106 7.13 -21.29 -2.57
N ASP A 107 7.42 -20.63 -3.70
CA ASP A 107 8.34 -21.14 -4.71
C ASP A 107 9.78 -21.27 -4.20
N HIS A 108 10.24 -20.32 -3.40
CA HIS A 108 11.53 -20.40 -2.73
C HIS A 108 11.60 -21.63 -1.79
N HIS A 109 10.57 -21.86 -0.98
CA HIS A 109 10.51 -23.04 -0.10
C HIS A 109 10.46 -24.35 -0.89
N ARG A 110 9.70 -24.39 -2.00
CA ARG A 110 9.65 -25.54 -2.91
C ARG A 110 11.02 -25.84 -3.52
N LYS A 111 11.72 -24.82 -4.04
CA LYS A 111 13.08 -24.94 -4.58
C LYS A 111 14.06 -25.46 -3.52
N LYS A 112 13.99 -24.95 -2.28
CA LYS A 112 14.83 -25.41 -1.16
C LYS A 112 14.57 -26.88 -0.83
N GLY A 113 13.29 -27.30 -0.80
CA GLY A 113 12.90 -28.69 -0.57
C GLY A 113 13.41 -29.64 -1.66
N LEU A 114 13.21 -29.29 -2.93
CA LEU A 114 13.71 -30.07 -4.08
C LEU A 114 15.23 -30.18 -4.07
N ARG A 115 15.94 -29.09 -3.76
CA ARG A 115 17.40 -29.11 -3.64
C ARG A 115 17.87 -30.08 -2.55
N LYS A 116 17.19 -30.11 -1.39
CA LYS A 116 17.51 -31.06 -0.31
C LYS A 116 17.32 -32.52 -0.75
N LEU A 117 16.21 -32.82 -1.44
CA LEU A 117 15.96 -34.16 -1.99
C LEU A 117 17.03 -34.58 -3.00
N TYR A 118 17.41 -33.68 -3.91
CA TYR A 118 18.46 -33.92 -4.89
C TYR A 118 19.81 -34.23 -4.22
N ILE A 119 20.26 -33.40 -3.27
CA ILE A 119 21.51 -33.61 -2.54
C ILE A 119 21.49 -34.97 -1.82
N ASN A 120 20.40 -35.30 -1.13
CA ASN A 120 20.25 -36.58 -0.45
C ASN A 120 20.34 -37.76 -1.43
N ARG A 121 19.70 -37.65 -2.60
CA ARG A 121 19.73 -38.69 -3.62
C ARG A 121 21.15 -38.91 -4.17
N VAL A 122 21.87 -37.82 -4.47
CA VAL A 122 23.26 -37.88 -4.94
C VAL A 122 24.17 -38.52 -3.89
N ALA A 123 24.04 -38.13 -2.62
CA ALA A 123 24.83 -38.70 -1.52
C ALA A 123 24.59 -40.22 -1.35
N GLN A 124 23.34 -40.68 -1.48
CA GLN A 124 23.01 -42.12 -1.41
C GLN A 124 23.58 -42.91 -2.59
N THR A 125 23.65 -42.32 -3.78
CA THR A 125 24.22 -42.98 -4.96
C THR A 125 25.75 -42.92 -5.00
N ALA A 126 26.36 -41.93 -4.32
CA ALA A 126 27.80 -41.73 -4.26
C ALA A 126 28.46 -42.47 -3.08
N ALA A 127 27.69 -42.94 -2.10
CA ALA A 127 28.20 -43.81 -1.05
C ALA A 127 28.57 -45.18 -1.66
N PRO A 128 29.85 -45.59 -1.64
CA PRO A 128 30.25 -46.89 -2.15
C PRO A 128 29.55 -47.98 -1.33
N LYS A 129 28.80 -48.86 -2.01
CA LYS A 129 28.45 -50.17 -1.45
C LYS A 129 29.74 -50.97 -1.37
N PHE A 130 30.48 -50.84 -0.28
CA PHE A 130 31.46 -51.86 0.08
C PHE A 130 30.66 -53.15 0.29
N MET A 131 30.62 -53.99 -0.74
CA MET A 131 30.15 -55.36 -0.60
C MET A 131 31.14 -56.02 0.37
N GLU A 132 30.70 -56.28 1.60
CA GLU A 132 31.39 -57.23 2.47
C GLU A 132 31.38 -58.57 1.73
N ARG A 133 32.49 -58.87 1.06
CA ARG A 133 32.83 -60.24 0.73
C ARG A 133 33.40 -60.81 2.01
N GLU A 134 32.57 -61.54 2.75
CA GLU A 134 33.07 -62.45 3.79
C GLU A 134 34.06 -63.42 3.12
N ILE A 135 35.28 -63.45 3.67
CA ILE A 135 36.34 -64.42 3.36
C ILE A 135 36.15 -65.62 4.29
#